data_AF-A0A2P4Y297-F1
#
_entry.id   AF-A0A2P4Y297-F1
#
_cell.length_a   1.000
_cell.length_b   1.000
_cell.length_c   1.000
_cell.angle_alpha   90.00
_cell.angle_beta   90.00
_cell.angle_gamma   90.00
#
_symmetry.space_group_name_H-M   'P 1'
#
loop_
_entity.id
_entity.type
_entity.pdbx_description
1 polymer ?
#
loop_
_entity_poly.entity_id
_entity_poly.type
_entity_poly.pdbx_seq_one_letter_code
_entity_poly.pdbx_strand_id
1 'polypeptide(L)'
;MDALERKYNELQWDIERRLEVAFCQAMSALVTCFQQTLYVHTHDHLDFGPHPLKACGIDYLEMLTRVGFLFSVESLLSTYGNELGMLGDTEAAAKELGRVHIKLRPVKSPRAAAFRVSITSGPSGIVIELPIITRRANEFPDRSMHRVPGQDAVSGAIYLPLATPEQKIRAKFLFQKPIRVVPVIFSQGMNEMQTVANTVGKAALQKEINAENVVKLEAYVNKFAEWVSKKLRRDEASSPIFDIEDLDRIQTSLIALKENIQLSGRSKRMAILSLSSSIARCVGGGRVTMCKSAKDRTSMSITLEEANLLVRSHGLLADDGEAFTNLLRAYGVRRENARKNIGKAQYCFSALQNYMLPQDYQCPPGTGGGSRAYS
;
A
#
# COMPACT_ATOMS: atom_id res chain seq x y z
N MET A 1 32.63 33.30 -10.07
CA MET A 1 32.27 32.28 -9.06
C MET A 1 30.85 32.48 -8.55
N ASP A 2 30.42 33.71 -8.26
CA ASP A 2 29.11 34.05 -7.68
C ASP A 2 27.86 33.55 -8.46
N ALA A 3 27.85 33.56 -9.79
CA ALA A 3 26.67 33.14 -10.57
C ALA A 3 26.43 31.61 -10.62
N LEU A 4 27.49 30.81 -10.55
CA LEU A 4 27.37 29.34 -10.59
C LEU A 4 26.91 28.82 -9.22
N GLU A 5 27.43 29.41 -8.15
CA GLU A 5 27.04 29.13 -6.78
C GLU A 5 25.59 29.51 -6.50
N ARG A 6 25.13 30.66 -7.00
CA ARG A 6 23.70 31.03 -6.95
C ARG A 6 22.81 30.01 -7.66
N LYS A 7 23.16 29.61 -8.89
CA LYS A 7 22.40 28.58 -9.62
C LYS A 7 22.39 27.23 -8.91
N TYR A 8 23.50 26.84 -8.29
CA TYR A 8 23.57 25.62 -7.48
C TYR A 8 22.63 25.71 -6.28
N ASN A 9 22.67 26.81 -5.52
CA ASN A 9 21.82 27.02 -4.35
C ASN A 9 20.33 27.08 -4.73
N GLU A 10 19.99 27.76 -5.84
CA GLU A 10 18.62 27.79 -6.37
C GLU A 10 18.11 26.39 -6.74
N LEU A 11 18.94 25.60 -7.44
CA LEU A 11 18.58 24.23 -7.81
C LEU A 11 18.43 23.33 -6.59
N GLN A 12 19.34 23.45 -5.62
CA GLN A 12 19.26 22.70 -4.37
C GLN A 12 17.98 23.03 -3.60
N TRP A 13 17.65 24.31 -3.47
CA TRP A 13 16.41 24.76 -2.83
C TRP A 13 15.16 24.20 -3.52
N ASP A 14 15.13 24.21 -4.85
CA ASP A 14 14.00 23.65 -5.60
C ASP A 14 13.85 22.13 -5.41
N ILE A 15 14.97 21.40 -5.36
CA ILE A 15 14.99 19.95 -5.10
C ILE A 15 14.49 19.66 -3.68
N GLU A 16 15.01 20.36 -2.68
CA GLU A 16 14.62 20.19 -1.27
C GLU A 16 13.12 20.46 -1.09
N ARG A 17 12.62 21.58 -1.63
CA ARG A 17 11.19 21.91 -1.56
C ARG A 17 10.31 20.87 -2.22
N ARG A 18 10.70 20.34 -3.39
CA ARG A 18 9.95 19.26 -4.07
C ARG A 18 9.92 18.00 -3.23
N LEU A 19 11.07 17.62 -2.67
CA LEU A 19 11.18 16.46 -1.81
C LEU A 19 10.30 16.61 -0.56
N GLU A 20 10.28 17.77 0.10
CA GLU A 20 9.42 18.01 1.27
C GLU A 20 7.94 17.81 0.95
N VAL A 21 7.47 18.37 -0.17
CA VAL A 21 6.08 18.23 -0.60
C VAL A 21 5.74 16.77 -0.92
N ALA A 22 6.59 16.10 -1.70
CA ALA A 22 6.40 14.70 -2.07
C ALA A 22 6.45 13.79 -0.83
N PHE A 23 7.36 14.06 0.11
CA PHE A 23 7.49 13.35 1.37
C PHE A 23 6.24 13.50 2.25
N CYS A 24 5.68 14.71 2.37
CA CYS A 24 4.44 14.93 3.11
C CYS A 24 3.26 14.14 2.52
N GLN A 25 3.17 14.08 1.19
CA GLN A 25 2.14 13.30 0.48
C GLN A 25 2.34 11.78 0.73
N ALA A 26 3.57 11.30 0.61
CA ALA A 26 3.93 9.90 0.84
C ALA A 26 3.68 9.48 2.30
N MET A 27 4.02 10.36 3.27
CA MET A 27 3.77 10.14 4.70
C MET A 27 2.28 10.06 5.02
N SER A 28 1.46 10.88 4.36
CA SER A 28 -0.01 10.82 4.50
C SER A 28 -0.57 9.48 3.99
N ALA A 29 -0.07 9.00 2.83
CA ALA A 29 -0.42 7.68 2.30
C ALA A 29 0.05 6.55 3.22
N LEU A 30 1.25 6.66 3.80
CA LEU A 30 1.80 5.70 4.76
C LEU A 30 0.93 5.58 6.02
N VAL A 31 0.59 6.70 6.67
CA VAL A 31 -0.18 6.69 7.93
C VAL A 31 -1.57 6.12 7.71
N THR A 32 -2.25 6.55 6.65
CA THR A 32 -3.59 6.05 6.30
C THR A 32 -3.57 4.56 5.94
N CYS A 33 -2.57 4.12 5.17
CA CYS A 33 -2.37 2.72 4.84
C CYS A 33 -2.08 1.87 6.09
N PHE A 34 -1.17 2.32 6.95
CA PHE A 34 -0.84 1.64 8.20
C PHE A 34 -2.05 1.47 9.11
N GLN A 35 -2.84 2.53 9.30
CA GLN A 35 -4.05 2.46 10.11
C GLN A 35 -5.04 1.44 9.52
N GLN A 36 -5.27 1.45 8.21
CA GLN A 36 -6.21 0.51 7.61
C GLN A 36 -5.70 -0.93 7.65
N THR A 37 -4.41 -1.17 7.41
CA THR A 37 -3.82 -2.51 7.52
C THR A 37 -3.84 -3.01 8.97
N LEU A 38 -3.53 -2.14 9.94
CA LEU A 38 -3.65 -2.48 11.35
C LEU A 38 -5.09 -2.83 11.73
N TYR A 39 -6.07 -2.10 11.19
CA TYR A 39 -7.49 -2.39 11.41
C TYR A 39 -7.86 -3.80 10.92
N VAL A 40 -7.51 -4.13 9.68
CA VAL A 40 -7.78 -5.47 9.09
C VAL A 40 -7.20 -6.57 9.98
N HIS A 41 -5.92 -6.48 10.34
CA HIS A 41 -5.27 -7.49 11.17
C HIS A 41 -5.61 -7.42 12.67
N THR A 42 -6.56 -6.58 13.09
CA THR A 42 -7.02 -6.52 14.50
C THR A 42 -8.51 -6.79 14.65
N HIS A 43 -9.32 -6.58 13.59
CA HIS A 43 -10.79 -6.58 13.66
C HIS A 43 -11.48 -7.40 12.60
N ASP A 44 -10.88 -7.60 11.43
CA ASP A 44 -11.48 -8.53 10.47
C ASP A 44 -11.24 -9.93 11.04
N HIS A 45 -12.31 -10.44 11.67
CA HIS A 45 -12.41 -11.83 12.07
C HIS A 45 -12.01 -12.69 10.87
N LEU A 46 -11.28 -13.77 11.14
CA LEU A 46 -10.65 -14.72 10.21
C LEU A 46 -11.60 -15.36 9.17
N ASP A 47 -12.85 -14.90 9.07
CA ASP A 47 -13.92 -15.37 8.20
C ASP A 47 -13.89 -14.71 6.80
N PHE A 48 -13.10 -13.66 6.59
CA PHE A 48 -12.83 -13.11 5.26
C PHE A 48 -11.77 -13.92 4.51
N GLY A 49 -11.99 -15.23 4.34
CA GLY A 49 -11.18 -16.06 3.46
C GLY A 49 -9.78 -16.40 3.95
N PRO A 50 -9.09 -17.41 3.36
CA PRO A 50 -7.71 -17.72 3.71
C PRO A 50 -6.80 -16.55 3.33
N HIS A 51 -6.46 -15.75 4.34
CA HIS A 51 -5.33 -14.85 4.30
C HIS A 51 -4.08 -15.64 4.73
N PRO A 52 -2.97 -15.60 3.97
CA PRO A 52 -1.75 -16.33 4.33
C PRO A 52 -1.24 -15.98 5.74
N LEU A 53 -1.32 -14.70 6.10
CA LEU A 53 -1.01 -14.25 7.46
C LEU A 53 -2.24 -14.34 8.36
N LYS A 54 -2.23 -15.33 9.25
CA LYS A 54 -3.26 -15.57 10.28
C LYS A 54 -2.95 -14.83 11.59
N ALA A 55 -1.80 -14.14 11.68
CA ALA A 55 -1.47 -13.32 12.84
C ALA A 55 -2.46 -12.17 13.01
N CYS A 56 -3.08 -12.08 14.19
CA CYS A 56 -4.10 -11.08 14.50
C CYS A 56 -3.80 -10.38 15.84
N GLY A 57 -4.29 -9.15 16.00
CA GLY A 57 -4.21 -8.41 17.25
C GLY A 57 -2.77 -8.22 17.73
N ILE A 58 -2.49 -8.76 18.91
CA ILE A 58 -1.16 -8.66 19.54
C ILE A 58 -0.09 -9.45 18.79
N ASP A 59 -0.42 -10.54 18.10
CA ASP A 59 0.56 -11.30 17.31
C ASP A 59 0.99 -10.53 16.06
N TYR A 60 0.06 -9.81 15.43
CA TYR A 60 0.38 -8.88 14.34
C TYR A 60 1.29 -7.73 14.83
N LEU A 61 1.00 -7.16 16.00
CA LEU A 61 1.88 -6.15 16.60
C LEU A 61 3.28 -6.70 16.94
N GLU A 62 3.37 -7.95 17.41
CA GLU A 62 4.65 -8.63 17.62
C GLU A 62 5.43 -8.73 16.30
N MET A 63 4.77 -9.15 15.21
CA MET A 63 5.38 -9.19 13.87
C MET A 63 5.92 -7.81 13.47
N LEU A 64 5.11 -6.76 13.55
CA LEU A 64 5.49 -5.40 13.15
C LEU A 64 6.71 -4.89 13.92
N THR A 65 6.79 -5.13 15.24
CA THR A 65 7.95 -4.70 16.04
C THR A 65 9.23 -5.49 15.77
N ARG A 66 9.13 -6.70 15.20
CA ARG A 66 10.28 -7.57 14.90
C ARG A 66 10.75 -7.43 13.46
N VAL A 67 9.82 -7.50 12.51
CA VAL A 67 10.07 -7.50 11.07
C VAL A 67 10.10 -6.06 10.54
N GLY A 68 9.12 -5.24 10.94
CA GLY A 68 8.85 -3.90 10.40
C GLY A 68 7.49 -3.86 9.69
N PHE A 69 7.06 -2.68 9.28
CA PHE A 69 5.88 -2.51 8.42
C PHE A 69 6.32 -2.34 6.97
N LEU A 70 6.06 -3.35 6.12
CA LEU A 70 6.23 -3.21 4.68
C LEU A 70 5.18 -2.25 4.12
N PHE A 71 5.63 -1.18 3.46
CA PHE A 71 4.78 -0.23 2.76
C PHE A 71 5.06 -0.32 1.26
N SER A 72 4.19 -1.03 0.54
CA SER A 72 4.33 -1.29 -0.90
C SER A 72 3.56 -0.28 -1.74
N VAL A 73 4.27 0.47 -2.57
CA VAL A 73 3.73 1.47 -3.48
C VAL A 73 3.71 0.92 -4.90
N GLU A 74 2.51 0.78 -5.46
CA GLU A 74 2.28 0.44 -6.86
C GLU A 74 2.13 1.72 -7.68
N SER A 75 3.07 1.98 -8.59
CA SER A 75 3.05 3.13 -9.49
C SER A 75 2.61 2.73 -10.91
N LEU A 76 1.53 3.35 -11.38
CA LEU A 76 1.01 3.22 -12.74
C LEU A 76 1.46 4.38 -13.66
N LEU A 77 2.42 5.19 -13.18
CA LEU A 77 2.97 6.32 -13.92
C LEU A 77 3.79 5.83 -15.12
N SER A 78 3.67 6.55 -16.22
CA SER A 78 4.53 6.35 -17.37
C SER A 78 5.89 7.02 -17.17
N THR A 79 6.92 6.47 -17.81
CA THR A 79 8.26 7.07 -17.83
C THR A 79 8.41 8.13 -18.93
N TYR A 80 7.35 8.90 -19.18
CA TYR A 80 7.31 9.93 -20.23
C TYR A 80 6.72 11.25 -19.73
N GLY A 81 7.25 12.35 -20.27
CA GLY A 81 6.79 13.71 -19.97
C GLY A 81 6.75 14.00 -18.46
N ASN A 82 5.69 14.65 -18.00
CA ASN A 82 5.54 15.05 -16.60
C ASN A 82 5.45 13.86 -15.63
N GLU A 83 4.99 12.69 -16.09
CA GLU A 83 4.89 11.50 -15.23
C GLU A 83 6.25 10.91 -14.86
N LEU A 84 7.27 11.13 -15.70
CA LEU A 84 8.64 10.76 -15.38
C LEU A 84 9.16 11.55 -14.16
N GLY A 85 8.89 12.86 -14.12
CA GLY A 85 9.22 13.70 -12.98
C GLY A 85 8.47 13.30 -11.71
N MET A 86 7.16 13.02 -11.84
CA MET A 86 6.36 12.51 -10.73
C MET A 86 6.90 11.18 -10.17
N LEU A 87 7.37 10.28 -11.05
CA LEU A 87 7.96 9.01 -10.64
C LEU A 87 9.25 9.23 -9.85
N GLY A 88 10.13 10.13 -10.31
CA GLY A 88 11.35 10.50 -9.59
C GLY A 88 11.08 11.14 -8.22
N ASP A 89 10.11 12.06 -8.14
CA ASP A 89 9.71 12.68 -6.86
C ASP A 89 9.15 11.62 -5.89
N THR A 90 8.36 10.67 -6.40
CA THR A 90 7.77 9.60 -5.58
C THR A 90 8.85 8.63 -5.10
N GLU A 91 9.80 8.25 -5.96
CA GLU A 91 10.92 7.39 -5.57
C GLU A 91 11.74 8.03 -4.44
N ALA A 92 12.10 9.31 -4.59
CA ALA A 92 12.85 10.04 -3.58
C ALA A 92 12.08 10.12 -2.25
N ALA A 93 10.80 10.47 -2.31
CA ALA A 93 9.93 10.50 -1.13
C ALA A 93 9.79 9.12 -0.46
N ALA A 94 9.63 8.05 -1.24
CA ALA A 94 9.53 6.69 -0.73
C ALA A 94 10.83 6.25 -0.04
N LYS A 95 12.00 6.64 -0.57
CA LYS A 95 13.29 6.38 0.10
C LYS A 95 13.37 7.08 1.46
N GLU A 96 12.92 8.33 1.56
CA GLU A 96 12.89 9.09 2.82
C GLU A 96 11.93 8.50 3.86
N LEU A 97 10.84 7.83 3.44
CA LEU A 97 9.98 7.09 4.37
C LEU A 97 10.72 5.98 5.14
N GLY A 98 11.88 5.52 4.66
CA GLY A 98 12.72 4.55 5.39
C GLY A 98 13.30 5.08 6.70
N ARG A 99 13.26 6.40 6.91
CA ARG A 99 13.64 7.09 8.16
C ARG A 99 12.46 7.21 9.14
N VAL A 100 11.25 6.86 8.70
CA VAL A 100 10.03 6.96 9.49
C VAL A 100 9.85 5.73 10.37
N HIS A 101 9.46 5.98 11.61
CA HIS A 101 9.12 4.99 12.62
C HIS A 101 7.72 5.27 13.14
N ILE A 102 6.89 4.25 13.26
CA ILE A 102 5.53 4.37 13.79
C ILE A 102 5.51 3.83 15.22
N LYS A 103 5.00 4.62 16.17
CA LYS A 103 4.87 4.20 17.56
C LYS A 103 3.41 4.24 17.98
N LEU A 104 2.92 3.13 18.52
CA LEU A 104 1.54 3.04 18.98
C LEU A 104 1.43 3.56 20.41
N ARG A 105 0.57 4.56 20.61
CA ARG A 105 0.30 5.17 21.91
C ARG A 105 -1.01 4.59 22.48
N PRO A 106 -0.94 3.70 23.49
CA PRO A 106 -2.13 3.12 24.09
C PRO A 106 -2.91 4.18 24.87
N VAL A 107 -4.22 4.24 24.64
CA VAL A 107 -5.14 5.12 25.36
C VAL A 107 -6.33 4.33 25.90
N LYS A 108 -6.87 4.80 27.03
CA LYS A 108 -8.00 4.16 27.72
C LYS A 108 -9.37 4.71 27.32
N SER A 109 -9.43 5.74 26.48
CA SER A 109 -10.69 6.30 25.99
C SER A 109 -10.52 6.94 24.62
N PRO A 110 -11.59 7.04 23.82
CA PRO A 110 -11.56 7.68 22.51
C PRO A 110 -11.27 9.19 22.61
N ARG A 111 -11.66 9.83 23.71
CA ARG A 111 -11.34 11.25 23.97
C ARG A 111 -9.83 11.49 24.03
N ALA A 112 -9.06 10.55 24.59
CA ALA A 112 -7.60 10.60 24.60
C ALA A 112 -6.95 10.22 23.25
N ALA A 113 -7.70 9.57 22.36
CA ALA A 113 -7.28 9.27 20.99
C ALA A 113 -7.41 10.49 20.06
N ALA A 114 -8.26 11.46 20.38
CA ALA A 114 -8.48 12.66 19.56
C ALA A 114 -7.23 13.54 19.39
N PHE A 115 -6.19 13.35 20.21
CA PHE A 115 -4.92 14.06 20.07
C PHE A 115 -4.15 13.56 18.84
N ARG A 116 -3.87 14.50 17.93
CA ARG A 116 -3.30 14.30 16.59
C ARG A 116 -1.96 13.55 16.61
N VAL A 117 -1.68 12.91 15.47
CA VAL A 117 -0.37 12.41 15.05
C VAL A 117 0.74 13.34 15.55
N SER A 118 1.55 12.89 16.51
CA SER A 118 2.75 13.62 16.93
C SER A 118 3.90 13.19 16.03
N ILE A 119 4.61 14.17 15.47
CA ILE A 119 5.77 13.95 14.63
C ILE A 119 6.97 14.49 15.41
N THR A 120 7.89 13.62 15.78
CA THR A 120 9.13 14.01 16.45
C THR A 120 10.30 13.68 15.53
N SER A 121 11.07 14.68 15.14
CA SER A 121 12.34 14.50 14.44
C SER A 121 13.48 14.36 15.45
N GLY A 122 14.32 13.34 15.29
CA GLY A 122 15.52 13.17 16.10
C GLY A 122 16.64 12.50 15.31
N PRO A 123 17.80 12.23 15.95
CA PRO A 123 18.95 11.60 15.29
C PRO A 123 18.63 10.23 14.67
N SER A 124 17.60 9.55 15.18
CA SER A 124 17.14 8.24 14.72
C SER A 124 16.08 8.31 13.59
N GLY A 125 15.77 9.50 13.09
CA GLY A 125 14.75 9.72 12.06
C GLY A 125 13.47 10.37 12.58
N ILE A 126 12.35 10.09 11.91
CA ILE A 126 11.05 10.70 12.21
C ILE A 126 10.19 9.67 12.93
N VAL A 127 9.69 10.00 14.12
CA VAL A 127 8.74 9.17 14.87
C VAL A 127 7.34 9.74 14.74
N ILE A 128 6.43 8.90 14.26
CA ILE A 128 5.00 9.17 14.16
C ILE A 128 4.28 8.41 15.26
N GLU A 129 3.67 9.10 16.23
CA GLU A 129 2.86 8.42 17.25
C GLU A 129 1.37 8.37 16.86
N LEU A 130 0.81 7.16 16.82
CA LEU A 130 -0.60 6.91 16.49
C LEU A 130 -1.35 6.35 17.70
N PRO A 131 -2.55 6.85 18.02
CA PRO A 131 -3.34 6.34 19.14
C PRO A 131 -3.92 4.94 18.85
N ILE A 132 -3.94 4.09 19.87
CA ILE A 132 -4.66 2.81 19.87
C ILE A 132 -5.47 2.68 21.15
N ILE A 133 -6.77 2.39 21.02
CA ILE A 133 -7.69 2.37 22.16
C ILE A 133 -7.71 0.96 22.75
N THR A 134 -7.22 0.77 23.98
CA THR A 134 -7.07 -0.57 24.58
C THR A 134 -8.33 -1.06 25.32
N ARG A 135 -9.49 -0.50 24.98
CA ARG A 135 -10.81 -0.77 25.56
C ARG A 135 -11.74 -1.32 24.48
N ARG A 136 -12.87 -1.91 24.87
CA ARG A 136 -13.85 -2.39 23.90
C ARG A 136 -14.66 -1.22 23.35
N ALA A 137 -15.01 -1.27 22.07
CA ALA A 137 -15.81 -0.24 21.42
C ALA A 137 -17.20 -0.06 22.08
N ASN A 138 -17.78 -1.15 22.59
CA ASN A 138 -19.06 -1.14 23.29
C ASN A 138 -19.06 -0.37 24.62
N GLU A 139 -17.88 -0.07 25.19
CA GLU A 139 -17.74 0.84 26.34
C GLU A 139 -18.00 2.31 25.95
N PHE A 140 -18.06 2.63 24.65
CA PHE A 140 -18.24 3.99 24.11
C PHE A 140 -19.26 4.03 22.95
N PRO A 141 -20.54 3.69 23.20
CA PRO A 141 -21.55 3.54 22.14
C PRO A 141 -21.77 4.83 21.32
N ASP A 142 -21.72 6.00 21.95
CA ASP A 142 -21.92 7.31 21.30
C ASP A 142 -20.83 7.68 20.29
N ARG A 143 -19.71 6.95 20.26
CA ARG A 143 -18.58 7.16 19.34
C ARG A 143 -18.31 5.99 18.41
N SER A 144 -19.10 4.93 18.54
CA SER A 144 -18.89 3.66 17.84
C SER A 144 -19.77 3.48 16.58
N MET A 145 -20.52 4.50 16.13
CA MET A 145 -21.47 4.32 15.02
C MET A 145 -21.14 5.06 13.71
N HIS A 146 -21.27 4.28 12.63
CA HIS A 146 -21.51 4.60 11.21
C HIS A 146 -20.38 4.80 10.19
N ARG A 147 -19.18 4.23 10.36
CA ARG A 147 -18.33 4.00 9.15
C ARG A 147 -17.60 2.66 9.09
N VAL A 148 -16.99 2.22 10.18
CA VAL A 148 -16.30 0.93 10.27
C VAL A 148 -16.34 0.46 11.73
N PRO A 149 -17.01 -0.65 12.09
CA PRO A 149 -16.96 -1.20 13.45
C PRO A 149 -15.51 -1.40 13.90
N GLY A 150 -15.13 -1.03 15.13
CA GLY A 150 -13.74 -1.20 15.59
C GLY A 150 -12.80 -0.01 15.35
N GLN A 151 -13.31 1.10 14.80
CA GLN A 151 -12.61 2.38 14.71
C GLN A 151 -13.39 3.50 15.41
N ASP A 152 -12.68 4.42 16.08
CA ASP A 152 -13.30 5.63 16.66
C ASP A 152 -13.72 6.60 15.55
N ALA A 153 -14.96 7.08 15.62
CA ALA A 153 -15.56 7.90 14.56
C ALA A 153 -14.83 9.23 14.30
N VAL A 154 -14.17 9.81 15.31
CA VAL A 154 -13.54 11.14 15.22
C VAL A 154 -12.06 11.04 14.88
N SER A 155 -11.33 10.17 15.57
CA SER A 155 -9.88 10.05 15.43
C SER A 155 -9.43 9.00 14.42
N GLY A 156 -10.32 8.06 14.03
CA GLY A 156 -9.93 6.87 13.26
C GLY A 156 -9.04 5.90 14.04
N ALA A 157 -8.89 6.08 15.36
CA ALA A 157 -8.09 5.21 16.20
C ALA A 157 -8.76 3.83 16.33
N ILE A 158 -7.94 2.79 16.34
CA ILE A 158 -8.39 1.40 16.33
C ILE A 158 -8.61 0.92 17.76
N TYR A 159 -9.70 0.18 18.00
CA TYR A 159 -10.01 -0.42 19.30
C TYR A 159 -9.33 -1.79 19.45
N LEU A 160 -8.21 -1.91 20.15
CA LEU A 160 -7.57 -3.20 20.42
C LEU A 160 -7.87 -3.66 21.86
N PRO A 161 -8.99 -4.36 22.12
CA PRO A 161 -9.29 -4.85 23.45
C PRO A 161 -8.28 -5.92 23.87
N LEU A 162 -7.58 -5.67 24.98
CA LEU A 162 -6.64 -6.64 25.57
C LEU A 162 -7.39 -7.50 26.58
N ALA A 163 -7.90 -8.64 26.13
CA ALA A 163 -8.78 -9.51 26.89
C ALA A 163 -8.03 -10.27 28.00
N THR A 164 -6.84 -10.80 27.71
CA THR A 164 -6.11 -11.67 28.66
C THR A 164 -4.96 -10.95 29.39
N PRO A 165 -4.55 -11.42 30.57
CA PRO A 165 -3.34 -10.91 31.25
C PRO A 165 -2.08 -10.98 30.38
N GLU A 166 -1.91 -12.06 29.61
CA GLU A 166 -0.78 -12.28 28.71
C GLU A 166 -0.74 -11.21 27.61
N GLN A 167 -1.90 -10.91 27.00
CA GLN A 167 -2.02 -9.85 26.01
C GLN A 167 -1.63 -8.49 26.60
N LYS A 168 -2.05 -8.17 27.83
CA LYS A 168 -1.70 -6.92 28.52
C LYS A 168 -0.21 -6.80 28.78
N ILE A 169 0.43 -7.89 29.23
CA ILE A 169 1.88 -7.94 29.48
C ILE A 169 2.66 -7.75 28.17
N ARG A 170 2.29 -8.49 27.12
CA ARG A 170 2.91 -8.35 25.79
C ARG A 170 2.75 -6.94 25.24
N ALA A 171 1.54 -6.39 25.31
CA ALA A 171 1.22 -5.04 24.84
C ALA A 171 2.09 -3.97 25.52
N LYS A 172 2.33 -4.08 26.83
CA LYS A 172 3.19 -3.13 27.58
C LYS A 172 4.58 -2.99 26.97
N PHE A 173 5.15 -4.09 26.48
CA PHE A 173 6.45 -4.10 25.82
C PHE A 173 6.38 -3.65 24.35
N LEU A 174 5.36 -4.13 23.62
CA LEU A 174 5.20 -3.81 22.19
C LEU A 174 4.97 -2.31 21.96
N PHE A 175 4.15 -1.65 22.78
CA PHE A 175 3.87 -0.22 22.64
C PHE A 175 5.05 0.71 22.98
N GLN A 176 6.09 0.18 23.64
CA GLN A 176 7.32 0.94 23.87
C GLN A 176 8.24 0.93 22.65
N LYS A 177 8.03 0.00 21.71
CA LYS A 177 8.91 -0.19 20.56
C LYS A 177 8.38 0.55 19.34
N PRO A 178 9.20 1.41 18.70
CA PRO A 178 8.87 1.92 17.40
C PRO A 178 8.89 0.80 16.35
N ILE A 179 7.94 0.87 15.42
CA ILE A 179 7.82 0.00 14.25
C ILE A 179 8.54 0.70 13.11
N ARG A 180 9.60 0.07 12.59
CA ARG A 180 10.32 0.58 11.41
C ARG A 180 9.46 0.43 10.17
N VAL A 181 9.43 1.46 9.32
CA VAL A 181 8.80 1.41 8.00
C VAL A 181 9.80 0.87 6.98
N VAL A 182 9.35 -0.05 6.13
CA VAL A 182 10.12 -0.61 5.02
C VAL A 182 9.39 -0.26 3.73
N PRO A 183 9.67 0.92 3.14
CA PRO A 183 9.03 1.34 1.91
C PRO A 183 9.64 0.64 0.70
N VAL A 184 8.79 0.15 -0.19
CA VAL A 184 9.17 -0.34 -1.52
C VAL A 184 8.25 0.26 -2.57
N ILE A 185 8.79 0.57 -3.74
CA ILE A 185 8.03 1.06 -4.88
C ILE A 185 8.30 0.17 -6.10
N PHE A 186 7.22 -0.28 -6.74
CA PHE A 186 7.26 -0.96 -8.03
C PHE A 186 6.45 -0.15 -9.03
N SER A 187 7.06 0.14 -10.18
CA SER A 187 6.46 0.97 -11.22
C SER A 187 6.32 0.21 -12.53
N GLN A 188 5.16 0.35 -13.16
CA GLN A 188 4.90 -0.08 -14.52
C GLN A 188 3.83 0.82 -15.13
N GLY A 189 4.25 1.70 -16.04
CA GLY A 189 3.32 2.47 -16.85
C GLY A 189 2.43 1.55 -17.70
N MET A 190 1.13 1.87 -17.77
CA MET A 190 0.16 1.07 -18.54
C MET A 190 -0.44 1.80 -19.75
N ASN A 191 -0.32 3.13 -19.82
CA ASN A 191 -0.97 3.95 -20.85
C ASN A 191 -0.17 4.00 -22.18
N GLU A 192 -0.71 4.71 -23.16
CA GLU A 192 -0.10 4.97 -24.47
C GLU A 192 1.26 5.66 -24.35
N MET A 193 1.43 6.56 -23.39
CA MET A 193 2.70 7.24 -23.15
C MET A 193 3.79 6.29 -22.66
N GLN A 194 3.44 5.22 -21.96
CA GLN A 194 4.41 4.17 -21.67
C GLN A 194 4.82 3.41 -22.93
N THR A 195 3.89 3.16 -23.86
CA THR A 195 4.25 2.56 -25.16
C THR A 195 5.28 3.43 -25.88
N VAL A 196 5.05 4.75 -25.90
CA VAL A 196 6.03 5.71 -26.47
C VAL A 196 7.37 5.61 -25.75
N ALA A 197 7.37 5.67 -24.42
CA ALA A 197 8.60 5.59 -23.62
C ALA A 197 9.41 4.33 -23.91
N ASN A 198 8.73 3.19 -24.03
CA ASN A 198 9.36 1.92 -24.37
C ASN A 198 10.00 1.94 -25.76
N THR A 199 9.30 2.51 -26.75
CA THR A 199 9.82 2.65 -28.12
C THR A 199 11.05 3.55 -28.18
N VAL A 200 11.05 4.66 -27.44
CA VAL A 200 12.16 5.63 -27.43
C VAL A 200 13.23 5.33 -26.37
N GLY A 201 13.16 4.18 -25.69
CA GLY A 201 14.18 3.76 -24.72
C GLY A 201 14.19 4.54 -23.39
N LYS A 202 13.11 5.25 -23.03
CA LYS A 202 12.99 6.03 -21.79
C LYS A 202 12.46 5.22 -20.60
N ALA A 203 12.78 3.92 -20.51
CA ALA A 203 12.32 3.05 -19.42
C ALA A 203 13.37 2.82 -18.32
N ALA A 204 14.55 3.47 -18.41
CA ALA A 204 15.69 3.24 -17.52
C ALA A 204 15.34 3.47 -16.03
N LEU A 205 14.76 4.62 -15.71
CA LEU A 205 14.39 4.95 -14.32
C LEU A 205 13.43 3.91 -13.71
N GLN A 206 12.40 3.47 -14.45
CA GLN A 206 11.50 2.43 -13.96
C GLN A 206 12.24 1.11 -13.70
N LYS A 207 13.18 0.73 -14.57
CA LYS A 207 13.97 -0.50 -14.40
C LYS A 207 14.87 -0.42 -13.17
N GLU A 208 15.55 0.72 -12.99
CA GLU A 208 16.42 0.97 -11.83
C GLU A 208 15.63 0.95 -10.51
N ILE A 209 14.49 1.65 -10.47
CA ILE A 209 13.58 1.65 -9.33
C ILE A 209 13.17 0.22 -8.98
N ASN A 210 12.68 -0.55 -9.95
CA ASN A 210 12.21 -1.91 -9.69
C ASN A 210 13.36 -2.83 -9.24
N ALA A 211 14.55 -2.70 -9.84
CA ALA A 211 15.73 -3.50 -9.49
C ALA A 211 16.24 -3.18 -8.07
N GLU A 212 16.25 -1.92 -7.65
CA GLU A 212 16.62 -1.55 -6.29
C GLU A 212 15.58 -2.07 -5.26
N ASN A 213 14.29 -1.93 -5.57
CA ASN A 213 13.23 -2.25 -4.64
C ASN A 213 12.99 -3.76 -4.48
N VAL A 214 13.27 -4.59 -5.50
CA VAL A 214 13.18 -6.05 -5.34
C VAL A 214 14.22 -6.59 -4.36
N VAL A 215 15.41 -5.99 -4.29
CA VAL A 215 16.44 -6.36 -3.29
C VAL A 215 15.96 -6.01 -1.88
N LYS A 216 15.34 -4.85 -1.69
CA LYS A 216 14.75 -4.46 -0.40
C LYS A 216 13.60 -5.38 0.02
N LEU A 217 12.72 -5.72 -0.94
CA LEU A 217 11.60 -6.64 -0.71
C LEU A 217 12.10 -8.04 -0.33
N GLU A 218 13.11 -8.56 -1.02
CA GLU A 218 13.74 -9.84 -0.69
C GLU A 218 14.30 -9.86 0.73
N ALA A 219 15.05 -8.84 1.12
CA ALA A 219 15.57 -8.73 2.47
C ALA A 219 14.45 -8.71 3.53
N TYR A 220 13.33 -8.03 3.24
CA TYR A 220 12.15 -8.05 4.10
C TYR A 220 11.51 -9.44 4.19
N VAL A 221 11.30 -10.11 3.05
CA VAL A 221 10.70 -11.45 2.97
C VAL A 221 11.54 -12.47 3.73
N ASN A 222 12.87 -12.42 3.61
CA ASN A 222 13.78 -13.32 4.35
C ASN A 222 13.68 -13.08 5.86
N LYS A 223 13.65 -11.82 6.29
CA LYS A 223 13.47 -11.47 7.70
C LYS A 223 12.10 -11.91 8.23
N PHE A 224 11.05 -11.80 7.42
CA PHE A 224 9.72 -12.30 7.74
C PHE A 224 9.71 -13.83 7.89
N ALA A 225 10.31 -14.56 6.95
CA ALA A 225 10.45 -16.01 6.98
C ALA A 225 11.16 -16.49 8.26
N GLU A 226 12.28 -15.85 8.62
CA GLU A 226 12.99 -16.14 9.87
C GLU A 226 12.13 -15.93 11.11
N TRP A 227 11.33 -14.85 11.14
CA TRP A 227 10.43 -14.57 12.25
C TRP A 227 9.33 -15.63 12.35
N VAL A 228 8.71 -16.00 11.23
CA VAL A 228 7.70 -17.07 11.16
C VAL A 228 8.27 -18.37 11.69
N SER A 229 9.45 -18.79 11.21
CA SER A 229 10.10 -20.03 11.69
C SER A 229 10.38 -20.02 13.19
N LYS A 230 10.85 -18.89 13.74
CA LYS A 230 11.11 -18.75 15.19
C LYS A 230 9.81 -18.77 16.01
N LYS A 231 8.75 -18.17 15.50
CA LYS A 231 7.43 -18.08 16.14
C LYS A 231 6.73 -19.45 16.17
N LEU A 232 6.77 -20.20 15.06
CA LEU A 232 6.23 -21.56 14.98
C LEU A 232 6.90 -22.52 15.99
N ARG A 233 8.23 -22.43 16.17
CA ARG A 233 8.96 -23.23 17.17
C ARG A 233 8.62 -22.85 18.62
N ARG A 234 8.23 -21.61 18.87
CA ARG A 234 7.93 -21.12 20.23
C ARG A 234 6.50 -21.46 20.65
N ASP A 235 5.57 -21.43 19.70
CA ASP A 235 4.14 -21.51 19.98
C ASP A 235 3.55 -22.87 19.49
N GLU A 236 4.24 -23.98 19.79
CA GLU A 236 3.93 -25.36 19.32
C GLU A 236 2.49 -25.84 19.59
N ALA A 237 1.82 -25.27 20.60
CA ALA A 237 0.45 -25.63 20.99
C ALA A 237 -0.64 -24.77 20.33
N SER A 238 -0.28 -23.81 19.47
CA SER A 238 -1.23 -22.90 18.81
C SER A 238 -1.36 -23.18 17.31
N SER A 239 -2.51 -22.84 16.73
CA SER A 239 -2.67 -22.88 15.28
C SER A 239 -1.60 -22.02 14.61
N PRO A 240 -0.92 -22.52 13.56
CA PRO A 240 0.17 -21.80 12.93
C PRO A 240 -0.34 -20.46 12.40
N ILE A 241 0.37 -19.39 12.73
CA ILE A 241 0.04 -18.03 12.26
C ILE A 241 0.34 -17.83 10.76
N PHE A 242 0.99 -18.81 10.14
CA PHE A 242 1.42 -18.81 8.76
C PHE A 242 1.68 -20.25 8.29
N ASP A 243 1.19 -20.61 7.11
CA ASP A 243 1.39 -21.95 6.54
C ASP A 243 2.71 -22.02 5.76
N ILE A 244 3.43 -23.15 5.85
CA ILE A 244 4.73 -23.33 5.17
C ILE A 244 4.57 -23.23 3.65
N GLU A 245 3.46 -23.75 3.10
CA GLU A 245 3.13 -23.67 1.68
C GLU A 245 2.99 -22.22 1.20
N ASP A 246 2.40 -21.34 2.02
CA ASP A 246 2.30 -19.92 1.69
C ASP A 246 3.66 -19.23 1.67
N LEU A 247 4.63 -19.73 2.44
CA LEU A 247 5.98 -19.16 2.48
C LEU A 247 6.72 -19.50 1.19
N ASP A 248 6.57 -20.74 0.73
CA ASP A 248 7.09 -21.20 -0.56
C ASP A 248 6.45 -20.44 -1.73
N ARG A 249 5.13 -20.17 -1.67
CA ARG A 249 4.42 -19.35 -2.65
C ARG A 249 4.93 -17.91 -2.70
N ILE A 250 5.27 -17.31 -1.54
CA ILE A 250 5.90 -15.98 -1.49
C ILE A 250 7.28 -16.02 -2.17
N GLN A 251 8.10 -17.03 -1.86
CA GLN A 251 9.44 -17.17 -2.45
C GLN A 251 9.37 -17.38 -3.97
N THR A 252 8.46 -18.24 -4.43
CA THR A 252 8.18 -18.45 -5.85
C THR A 252 7.74 -17.15 -6.53
N SER A 253 6.83 -16.39 -5.89
CA SER A 253 6.39 -15.08 -6.40
C SER A 253 7.52 -14.06 -6.47
N LEU A 254 8.45 -14.10 -5.51
CA LEU A 254 9.62 -13.22 -5.47
C LEU A 254 10.62 -13.55 -6.60
N ILE A 255 10.84 -14.84 -6.89
CA ILE A 255 11.66 -15.29 -8.03
C ILE A 255 11.02 -14.81 -9.34
N ALA A 256 9.72 -15.08 -9.53
CA ALA A 256 8.98 -14.64 -10.71
C ALA A 256 8.99 -13.11 -10.87
N LEU A 257 8.95 -12.36 -9.75
CA LEU A 257 9.06 -10.89 -9.77
C LEU A 257 10.42 -10.44 -10.30
N LYS A 258 11.51 -11.04 -9.81
CA LYS A 258 12.87 -10.74 -10.29
C LYS A 258 13.02 -11.02 -11.78
N GLU A 259 12.51 -12.16 -12.26
CA GLU A 259 12.51 -12.51 -13.68
C GLU A 259 11.73 -11.50 -14.51
N ASN A 260 10.54 -11.10 -14.07
CA ASN A 260 9.74 -10.10 -14.78
C ASN A 260 10.41 -8.72 -14.83
N ILE A 261 11.15 -8.33 -13.79
CA ILE A 261 11.94 -7.10 -13.78
C ILE A 261 13.09 -7.19 -14.79
N GLN A 262 13.81 -8.31 -14.81
CA GLN A 262 14.91 -8.53 -15.77
C GLN A 262 14.42 -8.52 -17.22
N LEU A 263 13.29 -9.16 -17.48
CA LEU A 263 12.70 -9.32 -18.82
C LEU A 263 11.84 -8.12 -19.27
N SER A 264 11.63 -7.12 -18.41
CA SER A 264 10.74 -5.97 -18.66
C SER A 264 10.99 -5.26 -19.99
N GLY A 265 12.26 -5.16 -20.41
CA GLY A 265 12.65 -4.73 -21.75
C GLY A 265 11.89 -3.49 -22.25
N ARG A 266 11.23 -3.62 -23.41
CA ARG A 266 10.37 -2.59 -24.02
C ARG A 266 8.87 -2.93 -23.94
N SER A 267 8.43 -3.82 -23.03
CA SER A 267 7.03 -4.23 -22.90
C SER A 267 6.39 -3.76 -21.59
N LYS A 268 5.05 -3.73 -21.55
CA LYS A 268 4.27 -3.39 -20.36
C LYS A 268 4.11 -4.64 -19.49
N ARG A 269 5.09 -4.96 -18.64
CA ARG A 269 5.05 -6.16 -17.79
C ARG A 269 4.27 -5.93 -16.50
N MET A 270 2.95 -6.00 -16.61
CA MET A 270 2.04 -5.78 -15.48
C MET A 270 2.22 -6.79 -14.34
N ALA A 271 2.79 -7.96 -14.62
CA ALA A 271 3.15 -8.97 -13.62
C ALA A 271 4.05 -8.42 -12.49
N ILE A 272 4.87 -7.40 -12.77
CA ILE A 272 5.69 -6.74 -11.74
C ILE A 272 4.80 -6.18 -10.61
N LEU A 273 3.68 -5.57 -10.97
CA LEU A 273 2.75 -4.96 -10.02
C LEU A 273 1.89 -6.01 -9.31
N SER A 274 1.36 -6.99 -10.04
CA SER A 274 0.52 -8.03 -9.45
C SER A 274 1.30 -8.94 -8.49
N LEU A 275 2.54 -9.31 -8.81
CA LEU A 275 3.40 -10.14 -7.95
C LEU A 275 3.83 -9.37 -6.69
N SER A 276 4.32 -8.14 -6.84
CA SER A 276 4.73 -7.31 -5.69
C SER A 276 3.56 -6.99 -4.75
N SER A 277 2.37 -6.72 -5.30
CA SER A 277 1.13 -6.59 -4.53
C SER A 277 0.80 -7.88 -3.77
N SER A 278 0.82 -9.02 -4.48
CA SER A 278 0.50 -10.32 -3.88
C SER A 278 1.43 -10.63 -2.70
N ILE A 279 2.74 -10.44 -2.88
CA ILE A 279 3.72 -10.62 -1.80
C ILE A 279 3.40 -9.71 -0.62
N ALA A 280 3.14 -8.42 -0.86
CA ALA A 280 2.84 -7.46 0.20
C ALA A 280 1.60 -7.86 1.01
N ARG A 281 0.54 -8.37 0.36
CA ARG A 281 -0.65 -8.88 1.05
C ARG A 281 -0.35 -10.15 1.85
N CYS A 282 0.38 -11.10 1.28
CA CYS A 282 0.69 -12.36 1.97
C CYS A 282 1.47 -12.13 3.28
N VAL A 283 2.36 -11.13 3.32
CA VAL A 283 3.15 -10.81 4.53
C VAL A 283 2.46 -9.82 5.49
N GLY A 284 1.19 -9.48 5.25
CA GLY A 284 0.45 -8.49 6.06
C GLY A 284 1.01 -7.07 5.99
N GLY A 285 1.61 -6.71 4.85
CA GLY A 285 2.11 -5.36 4.55
C GLY A 285 0.99 -4.42 4.09
N GLY A 286 1.29 -3.13 4.15
CA GLY A 286 0.47 -2.09 3.55
C GLY A 286 0.68 -2.02 2.04
N ARG A 287 -0.40 -1.74 1.30
CA ARG A 287 -0.36 -1.50 -0.14
C ARG A 287 -1.09 -0.22 -0.50
N VAL A 288 -0.48 0.57 -1.38
CA VAL A 288 -1.11 1.73 -2.03
C VAL A 288 -0.90 1.68 -3.54
N THR A 289 -1.86 2.18 -4.31
CA THR A 289 -1.75 2.36 -5.77
C THR A 289 -1.82 3.83 -6.13
N MET A 290 -0.91 4.29 -6.98
CA MET A 290 -0.87 5.65 -7.48
C MET A 290 -0.83 5.72 -9.00
N CYS A 291 -1.41 6.80 -9.52
CA CYS A 291 -1.24 7.26 -10.89
C CYS A 291 -1.40 8.79 -10.89
N LYS A 292 -1.24 9.44 -12.05
CA LYS A 292 -1.28 10.90 -12.16
C LYS A 292 -2.51 11.57 -11.52
N SER A 293 -3.68 10.95 -11.60
CA SER A 293 -4.96 11.54 -11.14
C SER A 293 -5.72 10.70 -10.11
N ALA A 294 -5.18 9.54 -9.72
CA ALA A 294 -5.77 8.56 -8.81
C ALA A 294 -7.23 8.14 -9.14
N LYS A 295 -7.68 8.36 -10.38
CA LYS A 295 -9.01 8.02 -10.89
C LYS A 295 -8.94 6.80 -11.78
N ASP A 296 -8.68 6.99 -13.07
CA ASP A 296 -9.02 6.00 -14.10
C ASP A 296 -8.11 4.78 -14.03
N ARG A 297 -6.79 4.94 -14.21
CA ARG A 297 -5.81 3.84 -14.12
C ARG A 297 -5.81 3.18 -12.73
N THR A 298 -5.91 3.98 -11.67
CA THR A 298 -6.01 3.44 -10.30
C THR A 298 -7.27 2.60 -10.14
N SER A 299 -8.41 3.02 -10.68
CA SER A 299 -9.62 2.20 -10.67
C SER A 299 -9.43 0.89 -11.43
N MET A 300 -8.77 0.91 -12.59
CA MET A 300 -8.50 -0.33 -13.35
C MET A 300 -7.65 -1.32 -12.54
N SER A 301 -6.59 -0.85 -11.88
CA SER A 301 -5.74 -1.70 -11.04
C SER A 301 -6.47 -2.21 -9.79
N ILE A 302 -7.15 -1.32 -9.06
CA ILE A 302 -7.83 -1.69 -7.80
C ILE A 302 -8.96 -2.69 -8.05
N THR A 303 -9.81 -2.49 -9.06
CA THR A 303 -10.90 -3.44 -9.32
C THR A 303 -10.41 -4.81 -9.80
N LEU A 304 -9.30 -4.84 -10.53
CA LEU A 304 -8.66 -6.09 -10.96
C LEU A 304 -8.10 -6.83 -9.74
N GLU A 305 -7.45 -6.11 -8.84
CA GLU A 305 -6.97 -6.69 -7.60
C GLU A 305 -8.12 -7.19 -6.70
N GLU A 306 -9.18 -6.41 -6.54
CA GLU A 306 -10.39 -6.78 -5.78
C GLU A 306 -10.98 -8.11 -6.30
N ALA A 307 -11.16 -8.25 -7.62
CA ALA A 307 -11.61 -9.51 -8.21
C ALA A 307 -10.62 -10.66 -7.97
N ASN A 308 -9.31 -10.41 -8.10
CA ASN A 308 -8.29 -11.43 -7.83
C ASN A 308 -8.28 -11.88 -6.36
N LEU A 309 -8.71 -11.04 -5.41
CA LEU A 309 -8.88 -11.46 -4.01
C LEU A 309 -10.13 -12.28 -3.84
N LEU A 310 -11.22 -11.92 -4.52
CA LEU A 310 -12.44 -12.73 -4.50
C LEU A 310 -12.14 -14.16 -4.98
N VAL A 311 -11.34 -14.29 -6.04
CA VAL A 311 -10.91 -15.61 -6.54
C VAL A 311 -10.00 -16.32 -5.53
N ARG A 312 -8.95 -15.65 -5.05
CA ARG A 312 -7.90 -16.30 -4.24
C ARG A 312 -8.31 -16.57 -2.80
N SER A 313 -9.21 -15.78 -2.25
CA SER A 313 -9.53 -15.77 -0.82
C SER A 313 -11.03 -15.90 -0.55
N HIS A 314 -11.94 -15.64 -1.49
CA HIS A 314 -13.38 -15.68 -1.21
C HIS A 314 -14.18 -16.69 -2.04
N GLY A 315 -13.49 -17.63 -2.69
CA GLY A 315 -14.12 -18.75 -3.39
C GLY A 315 -14.81 -18.39 -4.70
N LEU A 316 -14.54 -17.21 -5.27
CA LEU A 316 -14.98 -16.90 -6.62
C LEU A 316 -14.25 -17.82 -7.61
N LEU A 317 -14.96 -18.39 -8.58
CA LEU A 317 -14.35 -19.22 -9.61
C LEU A 317 -13.42 -18.36 -10.48
N ALA A 318 -12.28 -18.92 -10.90
CA ALA A 318 -11.31 -18.18 -11.70
C ALA A 318 -11.91 -17.65 -13.01
N ASP A 319 -12.80 -18.43 -13.63
CA ASP A 319 -13.50 -18.07 -14.87
C ASP A 319 -14.45 -16.87 -14.69
N ASP A 320 -14.90 -16.60 -13.47
CA ASP A 320 -15.77 -15.45 -13.16
C ASP A 320 -14.98 -14.17 -12.85
N GLY A 321 -13.65 -14.24 -12.72
CA GLY A 321 -12.82 -13.12 -12.28
C GLY A 321 -12.92 -11.89 -13.20
N GLU A 322 -12.97 -12.10 -14.52
CA GLU A 322 -13.13 -11.02 -15.50
C GLU A 322 -14.53 -10.37 -15.38
N ALA A 323 -15.58 -11.19 -15.25
CA ALA A 323 -16.95 -10.71 -15.11
C ALA A 323 -17.11 -9.82 -13.87
N PHE A 324 -16.53 -10.23 -12.73
CA PHE A 324 -16.54 -9.44 -11.50
C PHE A 324 -15.69 -8.18 -11.62
N THR A 325 -14.52 -8.24 -12.27
CA THR A 325 -13.70 -7.05 -12.54
C THR A 325 -14.51 -6.01 -13.33
N ASN A 326 -15.23 -6.45 -14.37
CA ASN A 326 -16.07 -5.58 -15.19
C ASN A 326 -17.28 -5.04 -14.41
N LEU A 327 -17.91 -5.86 -13.56
CA LEU A 327 -18.99 -5.44 -12.67
C LEU A 327 -18.53 -4.30 -11.74
N LEU A 328 -17.37 -4.45 -11.10
CA LEU A 328 -16.78 -3.43 -10.22
C LEU A 328 -16.43 -2.15 -11.00
N ARG A 329 -15.91 -2.27 -12.22
CA ARG A 329 -15.62 -1.09 -13.07
C ARG A 329 -16.88 -0.36 -13.50
N ALA A 330 -17.97 -1.09 -13.77
CA ALA A 330 -19.22 -0.53 -14.26
C ALA A 330 -20.15 -0.02 -13.15
N TYR A 331 -20.14 -0.61 -11.96
CA TYR A 331 -21.11 -0.31 -10.90
C TYR A 331 -20.48 -0.14 -9.51
N GLY A 332 -19.18 -0.38 -9.37
CA GLY A 332 -18.48 -0.27 -8.10
C GLY A 332 -18.15 1.17 -7.67
N VAL A 333 -17.72 1.29 -6.41
CA VAL A 333 -17.47 2.57 -5.72
C VAL A 333 -16.38 3.42 -6.36
N ARG A 334 -15.48 2.82 -7.14
CA ARG A 334 -14.40 3.51 -7.84
C ARG A 334 -14.91 4.50 -8.90
N ARG A 335 -16.17 4.39 -9.35
CA ARG A 335 -16.83 5.39 -10.20
C ARG A 335 -17.15 6.69 -9.45
N GLU A 336 -17.32 6.64 -8.13
CA GLU A 336 -17.53 7.83 -7.31
C GLU A 336 -16.29 8.71 -7.26
N ASN A 337 -15.10 8.12 -7.35
CA ASN A 337 -13.86 8.88 -7.48
C ASN A 337 -13.88 9.70 -8.77
N ALA A 338 -14.36 9.15 -9.90
CA ALA A 338 -14.54 9.92 -11.13
C ALA A 338 -15.59 11.03 -10.91
N ARG A 339 -16.76 10.71 -10.36
CA ARG A 339 -17.84 11.68 -10.12
C ARG A 339 -17.38 12.87 -9.28
N LYS A 340 -16.72 12.62 -8.15
CA LYS A 340 -16.22 13.70 -7.26
C LYS A 340 -15.21 14.63 -7.91
N ASN A 341 -14.59 14.19 -9.00
CA ASN A 341 -13.47 14.87 -9.61
C ASN A 341 -13.81 15.58 -10.93
N ILE A 342 -14.69 14.98 -11.74
CA ILE A 342 -15.09 15.51 -13.06
C ILE A 342 -16.59 15.78 -13.17
N GLY A 343 -17.36 15.53 -12.10
CA GLY A 343 -18.82 15.70 -12.05
C GLY A 343 -19.62 14.52 -12.58
N LYS A 344 -18.97 13.52 -13.19
CA LYS A 344 -19.62 12.36 -13.80
C LYS A 344 -18.97 11.05 -13.37
N ALA A 345 -19.78 10.01 -13.18
CA ALA A 345 -19.31 8.67 -12.87
C ALA A 345 -18.80 7.94 -14.14
N GLN A 346 -17.91 8.57 -14.91
CA GLN A 346 -17.38 8.00 -16.15
C GLN A 346 -15.86 8.14 -16.16
N TYR A 347 -15.17 7.13 -16.69
CA TYR A 347 -13.72 7.17 -16.84
C TYR A 347 -13.32 8.09 -17.99
N CYS A 348 -12.21 8.79 -17.82
CA CYS A 348 -11.67 9.75 -18.80
C CYS A 348 -10.76 9.10 -19.85
N PHE A 349 -11.08 7.89 -20.32
CA PHE A 349 -10.39 7.27 -21.44
C PHE A 349 -11.18 7.51 -22.73
N SER A 350 -10.49 7.95 -23.80
CA SER A 350 -11.01 7.79 -25.17
C SER A 350 -11.00 6.31 -25.57
N ALA A 351 -11.74 5.95 -26.62
CA ALA A 351 -11.76 4.56 -27.13
C ALA A 351 -10.35 4.07 -27.49
N LEU A 352 -9.54 4.92 -28.13
CA LEU A 352 -8.16 4.60 -28.48
C LEU A 352 -7.28 4.47 -27.22
N GLN A 353 -7.42 5.37 -26.24
CA GLN A 353 -6.65 5.27 -25.00
C GLN A 353 -6.98 3.99 -24.23
N ASN A 354 -8.26 3.61 -24.18
CA ASN A 354 -8.67 2.36 -23.55
C ASN A 354 -8.10 1.14 -24.28
N TYR A 355 -8.16 1.13 -25.61
CA TYR A 355 -7.60 0.06 -26.43
C TYR A 355 -6.09 -0.13 -26.23
N MET A 356 -5.36 0.96 -25.96
CA MET A 356 -3.92 0.94 -25.72
C MET A 356 -3.51 0.47 -24.32
N LEU A 357 -4.46 0.24 -23.41
CA LEU A 357 -4.20 -0.38 -22.10
C LEU A 357 -3.98 -1.89 -22.26
N PRO A 358 -3.19 -2.52 -21.36
CA PRO A 358 -3.15 -3.97 -21.25
C PRO A 358 -4.56 -4.54 -21.07
N GLN A 359 -4.83 -5.72 -21.64
CA GLN A 359 -6.16 -6.33 -21.73
C GLN A 359 -6.90 -6.32 -20.38
N ASP A 360 -6.28 -6.83 -19.31
CA ASP A 360 -6.90 -6.91 -17.98
C ASP A 360 -7.21 -5.54 -17.36
N TYR A 361 -6.66 -4.45 -17.90
CA TYR A 361 -6.80 -3.08 -17.41
C TYR A 361 -7.74 -2.23 -18.27
N GLN A 362 -8.37 -2.80 -19.30
CA GLN A 362 -9.34 -2.08 -20.12
C GLN A 362 -10.66 -1.85 -19.38
N CYS A 363 -11.23 -0.66 -19.50
CA CYS A 363 -12.56 -0.39 -18.96
C CYS A 363 -13.65 -0.99 -19.88
N PRO A 364 -14.74 -1.53 -19.31
CA PRO A 364 -15.81 -2.12 -20.10
C PRO A 364 -16.56 -1.07 -20.95
N PRO A 365 -17.18 -1.48 -22.06
CA PRO A 365 -17.95 -0.59 -22.92
C PRO A 365 -18.99 0.25 -22.14
N GLY A 366 -19.19 1.50 -22.57
CA GLY A 366 -20.16 2.41 -21.93
C GLY A 366 -19.70 3.06 -20.62
N THR A 367 -18.52 2.70 -20.08
CA THR A 367 -17.99 3.30 -18.84
C THR A 367 -16.97 4.43 -19.07
N GLY A 368 -16.44 4.54 -20.29
CA GLY A 368 -15.48 5.58 -20.71
C GLY A 368 -16.14 6.84 -21.29
N GLY A 369 -15.32 7.72 -21.89
CA GLY A 369 -15.78 8.95 -22.56
C GLY A 369 -16.14 10.11 -21.64
N GLY A 370 -15.77 10.03 -20.35
CA GLY A 370 -15.94 11.14 -19.43
C GLY A 370 -15.04 12.33 -19.82
N SER A 371 -15.62 13.50 -20.02
CA SER A 371 -14.90 14.78 -20.09
C SER A 371 -15.48 15.73 -19.03
N ARG A 372 -14.66 16.66 -18.53
CA ARG A 372 -15.21 17.81 -17.79
C ARG A 372 -16.11 18.57 -18.77
N ALA A 373 -17.36 18.81 -18.37
CA ALA A 373 -18.28 19.66 -19.13
C ALA A 373 -17.88 21.16 -19.11
N TYR A 374 -16.76 21.49 -18.44
CA TYR A 374 -16.19 22.83 -18.40
C TYR A 374 -14.66 22.71 -18.49
N SER A 375 -14.15 22.89 -19.70
CA SER A 375 -12.78 23.29 -19.99
C SER A 375 -12.84 24.35 -21.07
#